data_AF-A0A7Y9ETG5-F1
#
_entry.id   AF-A0A7Y9ETG5-F1
#
_cell.length_a   1.000
_cell.length_b   1.000
_cell.length_c   1.000
_cell.angle_alpha   90.00
_cell.angle_beta   90.00
_cell.angle_gamma   90.00
#
_symmetry.space_group_name_H-M   'P 1'
#
loop_
_entity.id
_entity.type
_entity.pdbx_description
1 polymer ?
#
loop_
_entity_poly.entity_id
_entity_poly.type
_entity_poly.pdbx_seq_one_letter_code
_entity_poly.pdbx_strand_id
1 'polypeptide(L)' 'MGSLRDLFGEGLPFDDACADAYDLILERTVMAGASARAHVFDRMLAATAHVHRLALVTRDERAFAGIEDLVQIVRR' A
#
# COMPACT_ATOMS: atom_id res chain seq x y z
N MET A 1 -14.02 -20.26 13.74
CA MET A 1 -13.29 -19.29 12.90
C MET A 1 -11.82 -19.45 13.26
N GLY A 2 -10.96 -19.87 12.33
CA GLY A 2 -9.52 -19.92 12.60
C GLY A 2 -8.96 -18.52 12.84
N SER A 3 -7.79 -18.41 13.48
CA SER A 3 -7.13 -17.11 13.62
C SER A 3 -6.73 -16.57 12.25
N LEU A 4 -6.51 -15.25 12.14
CA LEU A 4 -5.99 -14.66 10.89
C LEU A 4 -4.66 -15.29 10.47
N ARG A 5 -3.85 -15.70 11.44
CA ARG A 5 -2.58 -16.39 11.21
C ARG A 5 -2.78 -17.78 10.60
N ASP A 6 -3.83 -18.50 11.00
CA ASP A 6 -4.15 -19.81 10.41
C ASP A 6 -4.62 -19.68 8.95
N LEU A 7 -5.23 -18.55 8.60
CA LEU A 7 -5.77 -18.31 7.25
C LEU A 7 -4.75 -17.72 6.28
N PHE A 8 -3.88 -16.82 6.76
CA PHE A 8 -2.99 -16.01 5.91
C PHE A 8 -1.50 -16.16 6.24
N GLY A 9 -1.15 -16.88 7.31
CA GLY A 9 0.23 -17.04 7.75
C GLY A 9 0.77 -15.84 8.54
N GLU A 10 2.09 -15.68 8.51
CA GLU A 10 2.78 -14.58 9.19
C GLU A 10 2.47 -13.22 8.56
N GLY A 11 2.33 -12.19 9.40
CA GLY A 11 2.18 -10.83 8.93
C GLY A 11 3.48 -10.29 8.35
N LEU A 12 3.36 -9.37 7.40
CA LEU A 12 4.49 -8.58 6.91
C LEU A 12 4.70 -7.37 7.84
N PRO A 13 5.91 -7.19 8.41
CA PRO A 13 6.20 -6.00 9.20
C PRO A 13 6.30 -4.77 8.28
N PHE A 14 5.98 -3.61 8.83
CA PHE A 14 6.33 -2.33 8.21
C PHE A 14 7.70 -1.91 8.74
N ASP A 15 8.74 -2.14 7.95
CA ASP A 15 10.15 -1.90 8.31
C ASP A 15 10.72 -0.65 7.62
N ASP A 16 12.03 -0.42 7.76
CA ASP A 16 12.70 0.77 7.20
C ASP A 16 12.60 0.82 5.67
N ALA A 17 12.63 -0.34 4.98
CA ALA A 17 12.44 -0.39 3.53
C ALA A 17 11.01 0.04 3.15
N CYS A 18 10.02 -0.33 3.95
CA CYS A 18 8.65 0.14 3.78
C CYS A 18 8.53 1.65 4.06
N ALA A 19 9.29 2.20 5.02
CA ALA A 19 9.30 3.63 5.30
C ALA A 19 9.89 4.44 4.14
N ASP A 20 11.00 3.99 3.55
CA ASP A 20 11.59 4.64 2.36
C ASP A 20 10.63 4.59 1.15
N ALA A 21 9.97 3.45 0.94
CA ALA A 21 8.97 3.31 -0.12
C ALA A 21 7.73 4.18 0.15
N TYR A 22 7.37 4.40 1.42
CA TYR A 22 6.25 5.27 1.78
C TYR A 22 6.52 6.72 1.36
N ASP A 23 7.74 7.22 1.52
CA ASP A 23 8.09 8.58 1.10
C ASP A 23 7.92 8.75 -0.43
N LEU A 24 8.37 7.77 -1.22
CA LEU A 24 8.14 7.74 -2.66
C LEU A 24 6.64 7.75 -3.01
N ILE A 25 5.86 6.89 -2.34
CA ILE A 25 4.40 6.80 -2.57
C ILE A 25 3.70 8.10 -2.18
N LEU A 26 4.10 8.71 -1.06
CA LEU A 26 3.56 9.99 -0.59
C LEU A 26 3.84 11.09 -1.60
N GLU A 27 5.09 11.22 -2.06
CA GLU A 27 5.47 12.20 -3.08
C GLU A 27 4.61 12.06 -4.33
N ARG A 28 4.50 10.84 -4.87
CA ARG A 28 3.75 10.57 -6.11
C ARG A 28 2.26 10.87 -5.97
N THR A 29 1.65 10.48 -4.86
CA THR A 29 0.22 10.76 -4.63
C THR A 29 -0.04 12.26 -4.39
N VAL A 30 0.87 12.97 -3.72
CA VAL A 30 0.76 14.43 -3.54
C VAL A 30 0.93 15.16 -4.87
N MET A 31 1.88 14.75 -5.72
CA MET A 31 2.02 15.26 -7.08
C MET A 31 0.78 15.01 -7.94
N ALA A 32 0.06 13.91 -7.68
CA ALA A 32 -1.23 13.60 -8.31
C ALA A 32 -2.42 14.38 -7.69
N GLY A 33 -2.18 15.26 -6.71
CA GLY A 33 -3.18 16.15 -6.11
C GLY A 33 -3.82 15.63 -4.82
N ALA A 34 -3.37 14.50 -4.29
CA ALA A 34 -3.87 14.00 -3.00
C ALA A 34 -3.34 14.85 -1.84
N SER A 35 -4.12 14.95 -0.76
CA SER A 35 -3.63 15.52 0.50
C SER A 35 -2.59 14.61 1.14
N ALA A 36 -1.47 15.17 1.60
CA ALA A 36 -0.44 14.43 2.33
C ALA A 36 -0.97 13.77 3.63
N ARG A 37 -2.10 14.26 4.16
CA ARG A 37 -2.73 13.71 5.39
C ARG A 37 -3.87 12.72 5.11
N ALA A 38 -4.34 12.62 3.86
CA ALA A 38 -5.32 11.61 3.49
C ALA A 38 -4.64 10.24 3.26
N HIS A 39 -5.37 9.14 3.40
CA HIS A 39 -4.91 7.80 2.97
C HIS A 39 -3.58 7.31 3.59
N VAL A 40 -3.24 7.74 4.81
CA VAL A 40 -1.98 7.37 5.47
C VAL A 40 -1.80 5.84 5.55
N PHE A 41 -2.81 5.10 6.01
CA PHE A 41 -2.73 3.64 6.08
C PHE A 41 -2.72 2.97 4.71
N ASP A 42 -3.47 3.49 3.73
CA ASP A 42 -3.47 2.94 2.37
C ASP A 42 -2.07 3.09 1.75
N ARG A 43 -1.40 4.23 1.95
CA ARG A 43 -0.02 4.42 1.51
C ARG A 43 0.96 3.49 2.19
N MET A 44 0.77 3.18 3.48
CA MET A 44 1.58 2.16 4.16
C MET A 44 1.39 0.78 3.52
N LEU A 45 0.15 0.39 3.21
CA LEU A 45 -0.13 -0.86 2.52
C LEU A 45 0.48 -0.89 1.11
N ALA A 46 0.42 0.22 0.38
CA ALA A 46 1.05 0.35 -0.94
C ALA A 46 2.57 0.24 -0.86
N ALA A 47 3.21 0.89 0.13
CA ALA A 47 4.65 0.79 0.34
C ALA A 47 5.08 -0.65 0.68
N THR A 48 4.36 -1.32 1.58
CA THR A 48 4.61 -2.74 1.88
C THR A 48 4.43 -3.60 0.62
N ALA A 49 3.36 -3.38 -0.16
CA ALA A 49 3.15 -4.11 -1.41
C ALA A 49 4.27 -3.86 -2.43
N HIS A 50 4.75 -2.62 -2.54
CA HIS A 50 5.85 -2.24 -3.44
C HIS A 50 7.16 -2.97 -3.08
N VAL A 51 7.58 -2.90 -1.82
CA VAL A 51 8.82 -3.53 -1.31
C VAL A 51 8.78 -5.04 -1.52
N HIS A 52 7.64 -5.67 -1.26
CA HIS A 52 7.49 -7.12 -1.40
C HIS A 52 7.06 -7.57 -2.81
N ARG A 53 6.89 -6.65 -3.77
CA ARG A 53 6.41 -6.92 -5.14
C ARG A 53 5.10 -7.70 -5.17
N LEU A 54 4.15 -7.28 -4.34
CA LEU A 54 2.82 -7.87 -4.20
C LEU A 54 1.77 -7.00 -4.89
N ALA A 55 0.66 -7.64 -5.26
CA ALA A 55 -0.54 -6.92 -5.69
C ALA A 55 -1.36 -6.47 -4.47
N LEU A 56 -1.89 -5.25 -4.53
CA LEU A 56 -2.78 -4.71 -3.51
C LEU A 56 -4.23 -4.95 -3.91
N VAL A 57 -4.90 -5.78 -3.12
CA VAL A 57 -6.30 -6.15 -3.35
C VAL A 57 -7.20 -5.18 -2.56
N THR A 58 -8.03 -4.40 -3.25
CA THR A 58 -8.85 -3.35 -2.64
C THR A 58 -10.28 -3.29 -3.19
N ARG A 59 -11.18 -2.69 -2.42
CA ARG A 59 -12.52 -2.27 -2.87
C ARG A 59 -12.56 -0.78 -3.25
N ASP A 60 -11.56 -0.03 -2.84
CA ASP A 60 -11.38 1.38 -3.16
C ASP A 60 -10.05 1.58 -3.89
N GLU A 61 -10.10 1.52 -5.21
CA GLU A 61 -8.94 1.75 -6.07
C GLU A 61 -8.53 3.23 -6.08
N ARG A 62 -9.46 4.14 -5.75
CA ARG A 62 -9.23 5.59 -5.85
C ARG A 62 -8.21 6.08 -4.82
N ALA A 63 -8.07 5.38 -3.70
CA ALA A 63 -7.05 5.63 -2.70
C ALA A 63 -5.61 5.48 -3.24
N PHE A 64 -5.43 4.79 -4.38
CA PHE A 64 -4.14 4.48 -4.98
C PHE A 64 -3.93 5.19 -6.33
N ALA A 65 -4.70 6.23 -6.62
CA ALA A 65 -4.53 7.00 -7.85
C ALA A 65 -3.16 7.68 -7.92
N GLY A 66 -2.44 7.52 -9.04
CA GLY A 66 -1.14 8.14 -9.29
C GLY A 66 0.08 7.30 -8.93
N ILE A 67 -0.11 6.05 -8.49
CA ILE A 67 0.94 5.09 -8.11
C ILE A 67 0.75 3.70 -8.74
N GLU A 68 -0.11 3.59 -9.76
CA GLU A 68 -0.42 2.34 -10.45
C GLU A 68 0.80 1.74 -11.18
N ASP A 69 1.81 2.55 -11.46
CA ASP A 69 3.10 2.12 -12.00
C ASP A 69 4.06 1.56 -10.94
N LEU A 70 3.81 1.86 -9.65
CA LEU A 70 4.62 1.38 -8.53
C LEU A 70 4.04 0.12 -7.89
N VAL A 71 2.72 -0.01 -7.87
CA VAL A 71 2.02 -1.12 -7.22
C VAL A 71 0.88 -1.61 -8.11
N GLN A 72 0.82 -2.92 -8.32
CA GLN A 72 -0.30 -3.53 -9.02
C GLN A 72 -1.56 -3.47 -8.14
N ILE A 73 -2.59 -2.77 -8.59
CA ILE A 73 -3.88 -2.69 -7.89
C ILE A 73 -4.86 -3.71 -8.50
N VAL A 74 -5.49 -4.52 -7.65
CA VAL A 74 -6.47 -5.53 -8.04
C VAL A 74 -7.78 -5.30 -7.30
N ARG A 75 -8.89 -5.27 -8.04
CA ARG A 75 -10.21 -5.14 -7.44
C ARG A 75 -10.69 -6.46 -6.85
N ARG A 76 -11.33 -6.41 -5.67
CA ARG A 76 -12.06 -7.52 -5.06
C ARG A 76 -13.56 -7.28 -4.96
#